data_AF-A0A4Y7Q5X1-F1
#
_entry.id   AF-A0A4Y7Q5X1-F1
#
_cell.length_a   1.000
_cell.length_b   1.000
_cell.length_c   1.000
_cell.angle_alpha   90.00
_cell.angle_beta   90.00
_cell.angle_gamma   90.00
#
_symmetry.space_group_name_H-M   'P 1'
#
loop_
_entity.id
_entity.type
_entity.pdbx_description
1 polymer ?
#
loop_
_entity_poly.entity_id
_entity_poly.type
_entity_poly.pdbx_seq_one_letter_code
_entity_poly.pdbx_strand_id
1 'polypeptide(L)'
;MASQTVLAQLPQPVRDLVISVSDRAPHYFGNTENDTAEVSNWIQQVANGSIVKQSAVEDLNTKLTPRTYLVNNYLTAADVALYGALHPLVLTLQPAQYYSHPALTRYFDHIQSRPGVRRAADSLAPAFESVVFDIENMPKAERKADPPKKKEKASKPAGQTAPVAPVSESASSSQAKAEQKNEKKPKKEKEPKKGSTVADGASGKKAPGGGKVPAAEDSGDPVPSMIDLRVGKIVEIMKHPDADGLYVEQVDLGEETGPRTVVSGLVNYIPIEQLRDKLVVAVCNLKPASMRGVKSFAMLLCATSKEGKEGGIETIQPPTGSQPGDRVYFEGEQYENATPLSQLNPKKKIFETIQPGFITLESREAAWINPATKDVHKIRTKHGVCLAPTFIGASLS
;
A
#
# COMPACT_ATOMS: atom_id res chain seq x y z
N MET A 1 -10.45 -20.54 29.29
CA MET A 1 -10.89 -19.78 30.48
C MET A 1 -11.01 -18.29 30.18
N ALA A 2 -10.00 -17.64 29.58
CA ALA A 2 -10.06 -16.20 29.25
C ALA A 2 -11.27 -15.79 28.36
N SER A 3 -11.61 -16.59 27.35
CA SER A 3 -12.74 -16.32 26.44
C SER A 3 -14.11 -16.30 27.12
N GLN A 4 -14.35 -17.16 28.12
CA GLN A 4 -15.63 -17.20 28.84
C GLN A 4 -15.82 -15.99 29.76
N THR A 5 -14.75 -15.50 30.38
CA THR A 5 -14.78 -14.31 31.24
C THR A 5 -15.12 -13.06 30.45
N VAL A 6 -14.59 -12.93 29.23
CA VAL A 6 -14.85 -11.77 28.36
C VAL A 6 -16.30 -11.77 27.86
N LEU A 7 -16.85 -12.93 27.48
CA LEU A 7 -18.26 -13.03 27.08
C LEU A 7 -19.24 -12.72 28.20
N ALA A 8 -18.91 -13.01 29.46
CA ALA A 8 -19.77 -12.72 30.60
C ALA A 8 -20.02 -11.21 30.81
N GLN A 9 -19.22 -10.35 30.19
CA GLN A 9 -19.37 -8.89 30.24
C GLN A 9 -20.44 -8.37 29.27
N LEU A 10 -20.78 -9.12 28.22
CA LEU A 10 -21.77 -8.70 27.23
C LEU A 10 -23.19 -8.69 27.82
N PRO A 11 -24.03 -7.68 27.53
CA PRO A 11 -25.43 -7.68 27.94
C PRO A 11 -26.23 -8.78 27.23
N GLN A 12 -27.33 -9.22 27.84
CA GLN A 12 -28.34 -10.01 27.12
C GLN A 12 -29.19 -9.10 26.23
N PRO A 13 -29.65 -9.55 25.05
CA PRO A 13 -29.52 -10.90 24.47
C PRO A 13 -28.25 -11.12 23.61
N VAL A 14 -27.33 -10.14 23.55
CA VAL A 14 -26.12 -10.20 22.72
C VAL A 14 -25.19 -11.35 23.13
N ARG A 15 -25.08 -11.60 24.44
CA ARG A 15 -24.29 -12.71 24.97
C ARG A 15 -24.78 -14.06 24.47
N ASP A 16 -26.08 -14.31 24.54
CA ASP A 16 -26.68 -15.57 24.08
C ASP A 16 -26.47 -15.78 22.58
N LEU A 17 -26.55 -14.70 21.79
CA LEU A 17 -26.24 -14.74 20.36
C LEU A 17 -24.79 -15.18 20.10
N VAL A 18 -23.82 -14.58 20.77
CA VAL A 18 -22.40 -14.91 20.60
C VAL A 18 -22.11 -16.34 21.03
N ILE A 19 -22.72 -16.81 22.13
CA ILE A 19 -22.57 -18.19 22.60
C ILE A 19 -23.17 -19.17 21.59
N SER A 20 -24.37 -18.89 21.08
CA SER A 20 -25.07 -19.73 20.10
C SER A 20 -24.31 -19.85 18.78
N VAL A 21 -23.70 -18.76 18.30
CA VAL A 21 -22.90 -18.78 17.06
C VAL A 21 -21.55 -19.45 17.25
N SER A 22 -20.85 -19.13 18.34
CA SER A 22 -19.48 -19.60 18.53
C SER A 22 -19.42 -21.07 18.95
N ASP A 23 -20.47 -21.59 19.60
CA ASP A 23 -20.49 -22.89 20.28
C ASP A 23 -19.23 -23.12 21.15
N ARG A 24 -18.65 -22.01 21.66
CA ARG A 24 -17.38 -21.96 22.39
C ARG A 24 -16.17 -22.51 21.61
N ALA A 25 -16.27 -22.63 20.29
CA ALA A 25 -15.19 -23.10 19.45
C ALA A 25 -14.03 -22.08 19.43
N PRO A 26 -12.77 -22.53 19.61
CA PRO A 26 -11.62 -21.62 19.79
C PRO A 26 -11.39 -20.64 18.64
N HIS A 27 -11.67 -21.04 17.40
CA HIS A 27 -11.42 -20.22 16.21
C HIS A 27 -12.22 -18.91 16.18
N TYR A 28 -13.39 -18.86 16.85
CA TYR A 28 -14.16 -17.61 16.99
C TYR A 28 -13.50 -16.61 17.95
N PHE A 29 -12.51 -17.03 18.73
CA PHE A 29 -11.76 -16.17 19.64
C PHE A 29 -10.38 -15.79 19.11
N GLY A 30 -10.11 -16.05 17.83
CA GLY A 30 -8.84 -15.73 17.19
C GLY A 30 -7.96 -16.97 16.95
N ASN A 31 -7.24 -16.96 15.84
CA ASN A 31 -6.29 -18.01 15.45
C ASN A 31 -4.88 -17.75 15.97
N THR A 32 -4.58 -16.50 16.36
CA THR A 32 -3.30 -16.08 16.95
C THR A 32 -3.51 -15.38 18.28
N GLU A 33 -2.45 -15.24 19.08
CA GLU A 33 -2.50 -14.48 20.33
C GLU A 33 -2.90 -13.02 20.10
N ASN A 34 -2.42 -12.41 19.01
CA ASN A 34 -2.78 -11.05 18.62
C ASN A 34 -4.28 -10.94 18.28
N ASP A 35 -4.80 -11.88 17.48
CA ASP A 35 -6.23 -11.92 17.15
C ASP A 35 -7.07 -12.08 18.43
N THR A 36 -6.61 -12.94 19.35
CA THR A 36 -7.29 -13.18 20.64
C THR A 36 -7.36 -11.93 21.50
N ALA A 37 -6.27 -11.15 21.55
CA ALA A 37 -6.23 -9.88 22.25
C ALA A 37 -7.17 -8.84 21.60
N GLU A 38 -7.18 -8.75 20.26
CA GLU A 38 -8.03 -7.81 19.54
C GLU A 38 -9.53 -8.17 19.67
N VAL A 39 -9.89 -9.45 19.57
CA VAL A 39 -11.27 -9.93 19.82
C VAL A 39 -11.72 -9.53 21.22
N SER A 40 -10.86 -9.75 22.22
CA SER A 40 -11.18 -9.43 23.61
C SER A 40 -11.38 -7.92 23.80
N ASN A 41 -10.55 -7.09 23.15
CA ASN A 41 -10.66 -5.64 23.21
C ASN A 41 -11.98 -5.14 22.59
N TRP A 42 -12.37 -5.67 21.42
CA TRP A 42 -13.64 -5.31 20.79
C TRP A 42 -14.84 -5.70 21.65
N ILE A 43 -14.85 -6.92 22.20
CA ILE A 43 -15.94 -7.37 23.07
C ILE A 43 -16.07 -6.47 24.31
N GLN A 44 -14.96 -6.04 24.90
CA GLN A 44 -14.97 -5.08 26.01
C GLN A 44 -15.56 -3.72 25.61
N GLN A 45 -15.20 -3.19 24.43
CA GLN A 45 -15.78 -1.95 23.91
C GLN A 45 -17.29 -2.07 23.67
N VAL A 46 -17.74 -3.21 23.13
CA VAL A 46 -19.17 -3.53 22.96
C VAL A 46 -19.87 -3.57 24.32
N ALA A 47 -19.31 -4.30 25.29
CA ALA A 47 -19.88 -4.44 26.64
C ALA A 47 -20.02 -3.09 27.36
N ASN A 48 -19.06 -2.19 27.17
CA ASN A 48 -19.10 -0.84 27.73
C ASN A 48 -20.07 0.11 26.99
N GLY A 49 -20.63 -0.33 25.85
CA GLY A 49 -21.58 0.45 25.05
C GLY A 49 -20.99 1.71 24.42
N SER A 50 -19.66 1.88 24.41
CA SER A 50 -19.02 3.12 23.93
C SER A 50 -19.10 3.28 22.41
N ILE A 51 -19.12 2.16 21.68
CA ILE A 51 -19.04 2.14 20.21
C ILE A 51 -20.39 1.97 19.50
N VAL A 52 -21.47 1.70 20.24
CA VAL A 52 -22.82 1.44 19.69
C VAL A 52 -23.81 2.58 19.96
N LYS A 53 -23.31 3.77 20.29
CA LYS A 53 -24.12 4.99 20.47
C LYS A 53 -24.24 5.73 19.15
N GLN A 54 -25.34 6.48 18.98
CA GLN A 54 -25.55 7.33 17.80
C GLN A 54 -24.40 8.30 17.55
N SER A 55 -23.80 8.86 18.61
CA SER A 55 -22.66 9.77 18.51
C SER A 55 -21.36 9.10 18.03
N ALA A 56 -21.26 7.77 18.11
CA ALA A 56 -20.09 6.99 17.72
C ALA A 56 -20.25 6.33 16.34
N VAL A 57 -21.42 6.47 15.69
CA VAL A 57 -21.73 5.83 14.41
C VAL A 57 -20.77 6.26 13.31
N GLU A 58 -20.40 7.55 13.25
CA GLU A 58 -19.47 8.07 12.24
C GLU A 58 -18.05 7.51 12.43
N ASP A 59 -17.56 7.51 13.68
CA ASP A 59 -16.25 6.94 14.03
C ASP A 59 -16.23 5.43 13.74
N LEU A 60 -17.31 4.72 14.06
CA LEU A 60 -17.43 3.30 13.80
C LEU A 60 -17.47 3.02 12.29
N ASN A 61 -18.23 3.79 11.51
CA ASN A 61 -18.27 3.69 10.06
C ASN A 61 -16.85 3.87 9.45
N THR A 62 -16.09 4.84 9.95
CA THR A 62 -14.68 5.04 9.53
C THR A 62 -13.82 3.83 9.87
N LYS A 63 -13.94 3.28 11.08
CA LYS A 63 -13.20 2.07 11.50
C LYS A 63 -13.57 0.82 10.70
N LEU A 64 -14.84 0.70 10.28
CA LEU A 64 -15.35 -0.41 9.49
C LEU A 64 -15.07 -0.26 7.99
N THR A 65 -14.70 0.92 7.52
CA THR A 65 -14.42 1.19 6.09
C THR A 65 -13.38 0.23 5.51
N PRO A 66 -12.22 -0.02 6.16
CA PRO A 66 -11.23 -0.96 5.64
C PRO A 66 -11.46 -2.42 6.08
N ARG A 67 -12.53 -2.73 6.84
CA ARG A 67 -12.66 -4.01 7.57
C ARG A 67 -13.86 -4.83 7.08
N THR A 68 -13.62 -6.05 6.61
CA THR A 68 -14.73 -7.00 6.34
C THR A 68 -15.25 -7.62 7.63
N TYR A 69 -14.33 -8.03 8.51
CA TYR A 69 -14.56 -8.46 9.89
C TYR A 69 -13.75 -7.56 10.83
N LEU A 70 -14.13 -7.50 12.10
CA LEU A 70 -13.45 -6.70 13.12
C LEU A 70 -12.03 -7.16 13.34
N VAL A 71 -11.78 -8.47 13.36
CA VAL A 71 -10.45 -9.04 13.59
C VAL A 71 -10.05 -9.86 12.39
N ASN A 72 -9.03 -9.39 11.67
CA ASN A 72 -8.44 -10.07 10.52
C ASN A 72 -9.47 -10.35 9.40
N ASN A 73 -9.34 -11.46 8.67
CA ASN A 73 -10.14 -11.80 7.49
C ASN A 73 -11.16 -12.94 7.71
N TYR A 74 -11.55 -13.22 8.95
CA TYR A 74 -12.53 -14.28 9.27
C TYR A 74 -13.50 -13.83 10.39
N LEU A 75 -14.65 -14.50 10.47
CA LEU A 75 -15.70 -14.19 11.46
C LEU A 75 -15.24 -14.57 12.87
N THR A 76 -15.39 -13.64 13.81
CA THR A 76 -15.07 -13.85 15.23
C THR A 76 -16.25 -13.53 16.15
N ALA A 77 -16.11 -13.88 17.42
CA ALA A 77 -17.08 -13.54 18.47
C ALA A 77 -17.26 -12.02 18.64
N ALA A 78 -16.22 -11.23 18.34
CA ALA A 78 -16.32 -9.77 18.36
C ALA A 78 -17.30 -9.27 17.30
N ASP A 79 -17.32 -9.88 16.12
CA ASP A 79 -18.20 -9.46 15.03
C ASP A 79 -19.68 -9.67 15.40
N VAL A 80 -19.96 -10.86 15.93
CA VAL A 80 -21.31 -11.25 16.39
C VAL A 80 -21.75 -10.37 17.56
N ALA A 81 -20.84 -10.04 18.47
CA ALA A 81 -21.11 -9.15 19.60
C ALA A 81 -21.46 -7.74 19.12
N LEU A 82 -20.68 -7.17 18.21
CA LEU A 82 -20.94 -5.85 17.66
C LEU A 82 -22.25 -5.82 16.86
N TYR A 83 -22.51 -6.83 16.02
CA TYR A 83 -23.78 -6.96 15.31
C TYR A 83 -24.97 -6.94 16.27
N GLY A 84 -24.97 -7.80 17.29
CA GLY A 84 -26.05 -7.86 18.26
C GLY A 84 -26.23 -6.54 19.02
N ALA A 85 -25.13 -5.88 19.39
CA ALA A 85 -25.18 -4.62 20.11
C ALA A 85 -25.60 -3.42 19.24
N LEU A 86 -25.33 -3.45 17.93
CA LEU A 86 -25.78 -2.43 16.97
C LEU A 86 -27.24 -2.60 16.58
N HIS A 87 -27.82 -3.80 16.76
CA HIS A 87 -29.16 -4.14 16.27
C HIS A 87 -30.23 -3.12 16.70
N PRO A 88 -30.34 -2.72 17.98
CA PRO A 88 -31.32 -1.71 18.39
C PRO A 88 -31.11 -0.34 17.73
N LEU A 89 -29.85 0.05 17.49
CA LEU A 89 -29.53 1.32 16.85
C LEU A 89 -29.91 1.28 15.36
N VAL A 90 -29.54 0.19 14.68
CA VAL A 90 -29.79 0.03 13.23
C VAL A 90 -31.29 0.01 12.92
N LEU A 91 -32.12 -0.58 13.78
CA LEU A 91 -33.58 -0.54 13.65
C LEU A 91 -34.17 0.88 13.68
N THR A 92 -33.48 1.84 14.30
CA THR A 92 -33.94 3.23 14.37
C THR A 92 -33.47 4.09 13.21
N LEU A 93 -32.53 3.59 12.39
CA LEU A 93 -31.95 4.35 11.29
C LEU A 93 -32.94 4.51 10.14
N GLN A 94 -33.13 5.77 9.73
CA GLN A 94 -33.87 6.09 8.51
C GLN A 94 -32.99 5.89 7.26
N PRO A 95 -33.58 5.72 6.06
CA PRO A 95 -32.83 5.54 4.82
C PRO A 95 -31.67 6.51 4.60
N ALA A 96 -31.92 7.81 4.75
CA ALA A 96 -30.89 8.83 4.63
C ALA A 96 -29.70 8.62 5.59
N GLN A 97 -29.93 8.07 6.78
CA GLN A 97 -28.89 7.85 7.79
C GLN A 97 -28.08 6.60 7.50
N TYR A 98 -28.69 5.48 7.11
CA TYR A 98 -27.88 4.30 6.76
C TYR A 98 -27.20 4.44 5.38
N TYR A 99 -27.70 5.32 4.50
CA TYR A 99 -26.99 5.73 3.28
C TYR A 99 -25.73 6.54 3.54
N SER A 100 -25.73 7.39 4.58
CA SER A 100 -24.56 8.19 4.93
C SER A 100 -23.45 7.39 5.60
N HIS A 101 -23.74 6.17 6.08
CA HIS A 101 -22.77 5.30 6.76
C HIS A 101 -22.64 3.94 6.04
N PRO A 102 -22.15 3.92 4.79
CA PRO A 102 -22.18 2.73 3.93
C PRO A 102 -21.35 1.57 4.48
N ALA A 103 -20.24 1.83 5.18
CA ALA A 103 -19.40 0.78 5.73
C ALA A 103 -20.05 0.08 6.93
N LEU A 104 -20.75 0.83 7.78
CA LEU A 104 -21.54 0.28 8.88
C LEU A 104 -22.70 -0.57 8.34
N THR A 105 -23.47 -0.03 7.40
CA THR A 105 -24.61 -0.72 6.78
C THR A 105 -24.18 -2.02 6.09
N ARG A 106 -23.13 -1.96 5.26
CA ARG A 106 -22.52 -3.14 4.62
C ARG A 106 -22.06 -4.16 5.66
N TYR A 107 -21.34 -3.72 6.68
CA TYR A 107 -20.82 -4.62 7.72
C TYR A 107 -21.97 -5.31 8.46
N PHE A 108 -22.99 -4.56 8.90
CA PHE A 108 -24.14 -5.11 9.61
C PHE A 108 -24.87 -6.17 8.79
N ASP A 109 -25.20 -5.87 7.53
CA ASP A 109 -25.88 -6.81 6.63
C ASP A 109 -25.02 -8.06 6.32
N HIS A 110 -23.71 -7.87 6.14
CA HIS A 110 -22.78 -8.97 5.93
C HIS A 110 -22.75 -9.95 7.12
N ILE A 111 -22.69 -9.44 8.36
CA ILE A 111 -22.71 -10.29 9.56
C ILE A 111 -24.08 -10.94 9.75
N GLN A 112 -25.16 -10.18 9.58
CA GLN A 112 -26.54 -10.68 9.67
C GLN A 112 -26.82 -11.86 8.72
N SER A 113 -26.28 -11.79 7.50
CA SER A 113 -26.49 -12.80 6.45
C SER A 113 -25.65 -14.07 6.62
N ARG A 114 -24.73 -14.12 7.61
CA ARG A 114 -23.93 -15.34 7.83
C ARG A 114 -24.84 -16.47 8.30
N PRO A 115 -24.82 -17.68 7.69
CA PRO A 115 -25.76 -18.75 8.02
C PRO A 115 -25.78 -19.14 9.51
N GLY A 116 -24.62 -19.14 10.17
CA GLY A 116 -24.53 -19.41 11.62
C GLY A 116 -25.17 -18.31 12.47
N VAL A 117 -24.91 -17.05 12.12
CA VAL A 117 -25.48 -15.88 12.80
C VAL A 117 -26.98 -15.81 12.61
N ARG A 118 -27.47 -15.99 11.38
CA ARG A 118 -28.90 -15.95 11.05
C ARG A 118 -29.67 -17.01 11.82
N ARG A 119 -29.20 -18.28 11.81
CA ARG A 119 -29.83 -19.36 12.59
C ARG A 119 -29.88 -19.06 14.09
N ALA A 120 -28.78 -18.56 14.66
CA ALA A 120 -28.73 -18.19 16.07
C ALA A 120 -29.67 -17.03 16.39
N ALA A 121 -29.70 -16.00 15.54
CA ALA A 121 -30.58 -14.85 15.68
C ALA A 121 -32.07 -15.24 15.57
N ASP A 122 -32.42 -16.17 14.67
CA ASP A 122 -33.79 -16.70 14.53
C ASP A 122 -34.21 -17.49 15.77
N SER A 123 -33.29 -18.24 16.39
CA SER A 123 -33.56 -18.95 17.65
C SER A 123 -33.78 -18.02 18.85
N LEU A 124 -33.36 -16.76 18.73
CA LEU A 124 -33.48 -15.72 19.73
C LEU A 124 -34.56 -14.68 19.36
N ALA A 125 -35.41 -14.97 18.38
CA ALA A 125 -36.49 -14.08 17.97
C ALA A 125 -37.39 -13.69 19.17
N PRO A 126 -37.82 -12.42 19.28
CA PRO A 126 -37.67 -11.33 18.30
C PRO A 126 -36.43 -10.44 18.50
N ALA A 127 -35.44 -10.86 19.31
CA ALA A 127 -34.34 -9.99 19.71
C ALA A 127 -33.46 -9.48 18.55
N PHE A 128 -33.34 -10.27 17.48
CA PHE A 128 -32.45 -10.01 16.34
C PHE A 128 -33.15 -10.25 15.00
N GLU A 129 -34.30 -9.62 14.79
CA GLU A 129 -35.03 -9.70 13.52
C GLU A 129 -34.16 -9.29 12.32
N SER A 130 -34.44 -9.84 11.14
CA SER A 130 -33.67 -9.49 9.95
C SER A 130 -34.01 -8.07 9.50
N VAL A 131 -33.01 -7.19 9.48
CA VAL A 131 -33.14 -5.83 8.97
C VAL A 131 -32.88 -5.84 7.47
N VAL A 132 -33.77 -5.23 6.69
CA VAL A 132 -33.61 -5.06 5.24
C VAL A 132 -33.29 -3.60 4.96
N PHE A 133 -32.21 -3.35 4.24
CA PHE A 133 -31.85 -2.01 3.76
C PHE A 133 -32.41 -1.82 2.36
N ASP A 134 -33.12 -0.72 2.13
CA ASP A 134 -33.48 -0.29 0.77
C ASP A 134 -32.20 0.16 0.07
N ILE A 135 -31.72 -0.59 -0.91
CA ILE A 135 -30.53 -0.24 -1.70
C ILE A 135 -30.94 0.32 -3.08
N GLU A 136 -32.13 -0.05 -3.57
CA GLU A 136 -32.59 0.30 -4.91
C GLU A 136 -32.90 1.79 -5.05
N ASN A 137 -33.39 2.42 -3.98
CA ASN A 137 -33.67 3.86 -3.96
C ASN A 137 -32.52 4.69 -3.39
N MET A 138 -31.30 4.14 -3.32
CA MET A 138 -30.13 4.88 -2.86
C MET A 138 -29.88 6.08 -3.78
N PRO A 139 -29.80 7.32 -3.25
CA PRO A 139 -29.48 8.49 -4.06
C PRO A 139 -28.16 8.29 -4.79
N LYS A 140 -28.13 8.53 -6.10
CA LYS A 140 -26.89 8.51 -6.88
C LYS A 140 -25.94 9.52 -6.25
N ALA A 141 -24.79 9.05 -5.75
CA ALA A 141 -23.79 9.91 -5.17
C ALA A 141 -23.30 10.92 -6.22
N GLU A 142 -23.72 12.18 -6.10
CA GLU A 142 -23.18 13.26 -6.92
C GLU A 142 -21.71 13.42 -6.58
N ARG A 143 -20.83 13.10 -7.53
CA ARG A 143 -19.42 13.51 -7.47
C ARG A 143 -19.37 15.03 -7.53
N LYS A 144 -19.38 15.69 -6.37
CA LYS A 144 -18.93 17.08 -6.30
C LYS A 144 -17.43 17.09 -6.55
N ALA A 145 -17.05 17.49 -7.76
CA ALA A 145 -15.67 17.76 -8.09
C ALA A 145 -15.16 18.83 -7.11
N ASP A 146 -14.07 18.53 -6.39
CA ASP A 146 -13.46 19.52 -5.51
C ASP A 146 -13.03 20.73 -6.35
N PRO A 147 -13.43 21.96 -5.97
CA PRO A 147 -12.96 23.15 -6.65
C PRO A 147 -11.43 23.23 -6.52
N PRO A 148 -10.71 23.61 -7.60
CA PRO A 148 -9.25 23.67 -7.59
C PRO A 148 -8.75 24.66 -6.54
N LYS A 149 -8.17 24.16 -5.44
CA LYS A 149 -7.54 25.01 -4.42
C LYS A 149 -6.36 25.76 -5.03
N LYS A 150 -6.48 27.10 -5.09
CA LYS A 150 -5.39 28.02 -5.42
C LYS A 150 -4.17 27.72 -4.55
N LYS A 151 -3.00 27.62 -5.19
CA LYS A 151 -1.70 27.54 -4.52
C LYS A 151 -1.45 28.81 -3.69
N GLU A 152 -1.73 28.76 -2.39
CA GLU A 152 -1.07 29.67 -1.45
C GLU A 152 0.35 29.17 -1.17
N LYS A 153 1.32 30.08 -1.33
CA LYS A 153 2.74 29.84 -1.06
C LYS A 153 2.92 29.55 0.43
N ALA A 154 3.26 28.32 0.78
CA ALA A 154 3.76 27.97 2.10
C ALA A 154 5.11 28.65 2.36
N SER A 155 5.15 29.52 3.36
CA SER A 155 6.35 30.03 4.02
C SER A 155 7.05 28.91 4.81
N LYS A 156 8.39 28.88 4.73
CA LYS A 156 9.28 27.92 5.39
C LYS A 156 9.03 27.81 6.91
N PRO A 157 9.11 26.60 7.51
CA PRO A 157 9.14 26.43 8.96
C PRO A 157 10.58 26.55 9.48
N ALA A 158 10.81 27.45 10.44
CA ALA A 158 11.95 27.39 11.34
C ALA A 158 11.53 26.58 12.57
N GLY A 159 12.26 25.50 12.84
CA GLY A 159 12.01 24.62 13.97
C GLY A 159 12.40 25.23 15.30
N GLN A 160 11.77 24.76 16.38
CA GLN A 160 12.31 24.78 17.73
C GLN A 160 11.89 23.50 18.46
N THR A 161 12.88 22.79 18.98
CA THR A 161 12.78 21.76 20.01
C THR A 161 13.01 22.39 21.39
N ALA A 162 12.21 21.92 22.35
CA ALA A 162 12.43 21.81 23.80
C ALA A 162 12.23 23.08 24.67
N PRO A 163 12.06 22.92 26.00
CA PRO A 163 10.92 22.32 26.72
C PRO A 163 10.26 23.27 27.75
N VAL A 164 9.10 22.88 28.28
CA VAL A 164 8.39 23.41 29.48
C VAL A 164 9.33 23.50 30.71
N ALA A 165 9.29 24.44 31.66
CA ALA A 165 8.28 25.38 32.20
C ALA A 165 9.00 26.48 33.05
N PRO A 166 8.36 27.21 33.97
CA PRO A 166 7.39 28.31 33.81
C PRO A 166 7.91 29.63 34.43
N VAL A 167 7.54 30.83 33.93
CA VAL A 167 7.51 32.00 34.82
C VAL A 167 6.52 33.07 34.36
N SER A 168 5.92 33.68 35.38
CA SER A 168 5.00 34.79 35.48
C SER A 168 5.34 36.06 34.69
N GLU A 169 4.27 36.85 34.57
CA GLU A 169 4.11 38.25 34.16
C GLU A 169 5.28 39.23 34.27
N SER A 170 5.19 40.20 33.35
CA SER A 170 5.49 41.63 33.47
C SER A 170 6.83 42.19 32.95
N ALA A 171 6.69 42.85 31.79
CA ALA A 171 7.02 44.25 31.51
C ALA A 171 8.47 44.79 31.54
N SER A 172 8.79 45.46 30.40
CA SER A 172 9.66 46.64 30.25
C SER A 172 11.18 46.41 30.42
N SER A 173 12.12 47.12 29.80
CA SER A 173 12.25 48.03 28.64
C SER A 173 13.74 48.45 28.63
N SER A 174 14.22 49.10 27.56
CA SER A 174 15.52 49.83 27.42
C SER A 174 16.83 49.01 27.40
N GLN A 175 17.52 48.92 26.25
CA GLN A 175 18.56 49.83 25.72
C GLN A 175 19.84 49.94 26.56
N ALA A 176 20.99 49.46 26.05
CA ALA A 176 22.11 50.30 25.60
C ALA A 176 23.41 49.52 25.30
N LYS A 177 24.10 50.00 24.27
CA LYS A 177 25.46 49.72 23.75
C LYS A 177 26.56 49.46 24.80
N ALA A 178 27.55 48.65 24.42
CA ALA A 178 28.93 49.12 24.22
C ALA A 178 29.83 48.04 23.57
N GLU A 179 30.73 48.52 22.72
CA GLU A 179 31.72 47.82 21.90
C GLU A 179 32.90 47.28 22.73
N GLN A 180 33.58 46.22 22.23
CA GLN A 180 35.05 46.24 22.09
C GLN A 180 35.59 45.13 21.14
N LYS A 181 36.32 45.60 20.12
CA LYS A 181 37.45 45.00 19.38
C LYS A 181 38.37 44.19 20.32
N ASN A 182 39.17 43.19 19.95
CA ASN A 182 40.07 42.89 18.82
C ASN A 182 40.58 41.45 19.16
N GLU A 183 41.06 40.53 18.32
CA GLU A 183 42.22 40.62 17.45
C GLU A 183 42.45 39.27 16.72
N LYS A 184 43.37 39.29 15.75
CA LYS A 184 43.67 38.36 14.65
C LYS A 184 44.34 37.01 15.02
N LYS A 185 43.99 35.94 14.26
CA LYS A 185 44.78 35.04 13.34
C LYS A 185 46.28 34.75 13.67
N PRO A 186 46.97 33.66 13.17
CA PRO A 186 46.61 32.67 12.13
C PRO A 186 47.19 31.21 12.23
N LYS A 187 46.80 30.38 11.24
CA LYS A 187 47.36 29.13 10.65
C LYS A 187 48.87 28.82 10.80
N LYS A 188 49.20 27.51 10.94
CA LYS A 188 50.11 26.68 10.08
C LYS A 188 50.02 25.19 10.54
N GLU A 189 49.63 24.19 9.75
CA GLU A 189 50.23 23.52 8.57
C GLU A 189 51.41 22.57 8.86
N LYS A 190 51.29 21.33 8.32
CA LYS A 190 52.31 20.38 7.80
C LYS A 190 52.74 19.11 8.61
N GLU A 191 52.39 17.96 8.02
CA GLU A 191 53.16 16.69 7.88
C GLU A 191 54.59 16.95 7.30
N PRO A 192 55.52 15.99 6.99
CA PRO A 192 55.43 14.51 6.87
C PRO A 192 56.72 13.74 7.31
N LYS A 193 56.78 12.41 7.04
CA LYS A 193 57.98 11.75 6.45
C LYS A 193 57.72 10.29 5.99
N LYS A 194 58.02 10.04 4.71
CA LYS A 194 58.40 8.75 4.06
C LYS A 194 59.80 8.32 4.60
N GLY A 195 60.32 7.10 4.52
CA GLY A 195 59.95 5.81 3.89
C GLY A 195 61.23 4.94 3.76
N SER A 196 61.11 3.62 3.51
CA SER A 196 62.08 2.77 2.77
C SER A 196 61.61 1.30 2.67
N THR A 197 61.76 0.74 1.48
CA THR A 197 61.59 -0.66 0.98
C THR A 197 62.75 -1.59 1.45
N VAL A 198 62.83 -2.94 1.34
CA VAL A 198 62.47 -3.95 0.29
C VAL A 198 62.47 -5.40 0.90
N ALA A 199 61.64 -6.33 0.34
CA ALA A 199 61.60 -7.83 0.21
C ALA A 199 62.38 -8.79 1.17
N ASP A 200 62.06 -10.08 1.42
CA ASP A 200 61.26 -11.14 0.76
C ASP A 200 60.98 -12.29 1.79
N GLY A 201 60.03 -13.22 1.52
CA GLY A 201 60.09 -14.58 2.09
C GLY A 201 58.93 -15.16 2.94
N ALA A 202 57.89 -15.66 2.25
CA ALA A 202 57.20 -16.96 2.46
C ALA A 202 56.16 -17.24 3.60
N SER A 203 55.07 -17.88 3.12
CA SER A 203 54.14 -18.85 3.76
C SER A 203 52.83 -18.39 4.44
N GLY A 204 51.72 -18.54 3.69
CA GLY A 204 50.78 -19.64 3.94
C GLY A 204 49.41 -19.38 4.57
N LYS A 205 48.36 -19.47 3.74
CA LYS A 205 46.98 -19.94 3.99
C LYS A 205 45.92 -18.97 4.58
N LYS A 206 45.06 -18.46 3.70
CA LYS A 206 43.59 -18.31 3.92
C LYS A 206 42.84 -18.66 2.63
N ALA A 207 41.89 -19.59 2.75
CA ALA A 207 40.93 -19.97 1.71
C ALA A 207 39.74 -18.99 1.67
N PRO A 208 39.01 -18.89 0.54
CA PRO A 208 38.42 -17.63 0.07
C PRO A 208 36.94 -17.47 0.42
N GLY A 209 36.57 -16.22 0.65
CA GLY A 209 35.19 -15.76 0.82
C GLY A 209 34.41 -15.69 -0.49
N GLY A 210 33.09 -15.73 -0.33
CA GLY A 210 32.08 -15.75 -1.38
C GLY A 210 32.26 -14.67 -2.44
N GLY A 211 32.18 -15.13 -3.69
CA GLY A 211 32.33 -14.32 -4.89
C GLY A 211 31.30 -13.19 -4.95
N LYS A 212 31.83 -11.98 -5.00
CA LYS A 212 31.13 -10.80 -5.52
C LYS A 212 31.06 -10.98 -7.04
N VAL A 213 29.86 -11.21 -7.56
CA VAL A 213 29.64 -11.21 -9.02
C VAL A 213 29.95 -9.81 -9.55
N PRO A 214 30.77 -9.65 -10.60
CA PRO A 214 31.16 -8.34 -11.11
C PRO A 214 29.96 -7.60 -11.68
N ALA A 215 29.84 -6.33 -11.31
CA ALA A 215 28.88 -5.39 -11.90
C ALA A 215 29.23 -5.20 -13.38
N ALA A 216 28.27 -5.42 -14.27
CA ALA A 216 28.42 -5.09 -15.68
C ALA A 216 28.67 -3.58 -15.81
N GLU A 217 29.80 -3.22 -16.42
CA GLU A 217 30.19 -1.83 -16.68
C GLU A 217 29.30 -1.21 -17.78
N ASP A 218 28.92 0.04 -17.53
CA ASP A 218 27.87 0.80 -18.18
C ASP A 218 28.51 1.86 -19.11
N SER A 219 28.71 1.51 -20.38
CA SER A 219 29.34 2.36 -21.41
C SER A 219 28.67 2.37 -22.80
N GLY A 220 27.50 1.73 -22.96
CA GLY A 220 26.75 1.70 -24.22
C GLY A 220 25.58 2.69 -24.30
N ASP A 221 25.01 2.85 -25.50
CA ASP A 221 23.75 3.57 -25.71
C ASP A 221 22.60 2.93 -24.92
N PRO A 222 21.58 3.70 -24.49
CA PRO A 222 20.41 3.15 -23.81
C PRO A 222 19.75 2.06 -24.66
N VAL A 223 19.67 0.84 -24.13
CA VAL A 223 18.95 -0.29 -24.74
C VAL A 223 17.91 -0.83 -23.75
N PRO A 224 16.77 -1.35 -24.23
CA PRO A 224 15.66 -1.76 -23.36
C PRO A 224 16.04 -2.90 -22.40
N SER A 225 16.96 -3.78 -22.78
CA SER A 225 17.44 -4.86 -21.92
C SER A 225 18.20 -4.40 -20.66
N MET A 226 18.59 -3.12 -20.58
CA MET A 226 19.14 -2.55 -19.35
C MET A 226 18.09 -2.42 -18.24
N ILE A 227 16.78 -2.41 -18.58
CA ILE A 227 15.66 -2.26 -17.65
C ILE A 227 15.32 -3.63 -17.06
N ASP A 228 15.28 -3.73 -15.72
CA ASP A 228 14.89 -4.96 -15.02
C ASP A 228 13.36 -5.00 -14.89
N LEU A 229 12.73 -5.78 -15.74
CA LEU A 229 11.29 -6.05 -15.70
C LEU A 229 11.05 -7.43 -15.09
N ARG A 230 10.14 -7.51 -14.13
CA ARG A 230 9.74 -8.78 -13.51
C ARG A 230 8.24 -8.87 -13.35
N VAL A 231 7.76 -10.11 -13.29
CA VAL A 231 6.42 -10.39 -12.81
C VAL A 231 6.39 -10.17 -11.30
N GLY A 232 5.41 -9.40 -10.82
CA GLY A 232 5.13 -9.21 -9.41
C GLY A 232 3.71 -9.64 -9.05
N LYS A 233 3.48 -10.05 -7.80
CA LYS A 233 2.15 -10.24 -7.24
C LYS A 233 1.87 -9.18 -6.17
N ILE A 234 0.77 -8.45 -6.31
CA ILE A 234 0.33 -7.50 -5.29
C ILE A 234 -0.27 -8.32 -4.13
N VAL A 235 0.46 -8.46 -3.02
CA VAL A 235 0.03 -9.24 -1.85
C VAL A 235 -0.80 -8.40 -0.89
N GLU A 236 -0.48 -7.11 -0.77
CA GLU A 236 -1.24 -6.14 0.01
C GLU A 236 -1.33 -4.82 -0.74
N ILE A 237 -2.41 -4.09 -0.52
CA ILE A 237 -2.67 -2.80 -1.14
C ILE A 237 -3.58 -1.97 -0.23
N MET A 238 -3.20 -0.72 -0.01
CA MET A 238 -3.96 0.26 0.77
C MET A 238 -3.89 1.63 0.12
N LYS A 239 -4.86 2.51 0.39
CA LYS A 239 -4.73 3.94 0.03
C LYS A 239 -3.58 4.58 0.80
N HIS A 240 -2.84 5.45 0.13
CA HIS A 240 -1.77 6.20 0.77
C HIS A 240 -2.36 7.14 1.84
N PRO A 241 -1.82 7.17 3.08
CA PRO A 241 -2.40 7.94 4.18
C PRO A 241 -2.46 9.44 3.91
N ASP A 242 -1.42 9.98 3.25
CA ASP A 242 -1.29 11.42 2.97
C ASP A 242 -1.51 11.79 1.48
N ALA A 243 -2.11 10.91 0.67
CA ALA A 243 -2.29 11.17 -0.77
C ALA A 243 -3.46 10.41 -1.40
N ASP A 244 -4.53 11.13 -1.74
CA ASP A 244 -5.79 10.55 -2.24
C ASP A 244 -5.66 9.80 -3.58
N GLY A 245 -4.68 10.21 -4.40
CA GLY A 245 -4.45 9.62 -5.73
C GLY A 245 -3.46 8.46 -5.74
N LEU A 246 -2.90 8.06 -4.60
CA LEU A 246 -1.85 7.05 -4.51
C LEU A 246 -2.31 5.82 -3.72
N TYR A 247 -1.90 4.65 -4.20
CA TYR A 247 -1.89 3.42 -3.42
C TYR A 247 -0.49 3.15 -2.87
N VAL A 248 -0.43 2.40 -1.77
CA VAL A 248 0.77 1.77 -1.25
C VAL A 248 0.56 0.27 -1.35
N GLU A 249 1.37 -0.39 -2.18
CA GLU A 249 1.31 -1.83 -2.41
C GLU A 249 2.52 -2.55 -1.82
N GLN A 250 2.30 -3.76 -1.32
CA GLN A 250 3.36 -4.74 -1.12
C GLN A 250 3.36 -5.67 -2.32
N VAL A 251 4.43 -5.66 -3.10
CA VAL A 251 4.55 -6.41 -4.35
C VAL A 251 5.64 -7.48 -4.20
N ASP A 252 5.23 -8.74 -4.18
CA ASP A 252 6.14 -9.87 -4.21
C ASP A 252 6.74 -10.00 -5.61
N LEU A 253 8.07 -9.85 -5.69
CA LEU A 253 8.85 -9.93 -6.93
C LEU A 253 9.77 -11.18 -6.94
N GLY A 254 9.45 -12.19 -6.12
CA GLY A 254 10.23 -13.42 -5.99
C GLY A 254 11.58 -13.23 -5.31
N GLU A 255 11.71 -12.19 -4.48
CA GLU A 255 12.96 -11.86 -3.78
C GLU A 255 12.99 -12.46 -2.37
N GLU A 256 14.14 -12.97 -1.96
CA GLU A 256 14.32 -13.55 -0.61
C GLU A 256 14.09 -12.54 0.52
N THR A 257 14.26 -11.25 0.24
CA THR A 257 14.01 -10.15 1.18
C THR A 257 12.52 -9.88 1.41
N GLY A 258 11.64 -10.56 0.68
CA GLY A 258 10.19 -10.38 0.74
C GLY A 258 9.66 -9.31 -0.23
N PRO A 259 8.35 -8.99 -0.14
CA PRO A 259 7.70 -8.00 -1.00
C PRO A 259 8.33 -6.60 -0.90
N ARG A 260 8.32 -5.88 -2.02
CA ARG A 260 8.72 -4.47 -2.06
C ARG A 260 7.53 -3.56 -1.83
N THR A 261 7.74 -2.49 -1.07
CA THR A 261 6.81 -1.36 -1.05
C THR A 261 6.84 -0.63 -2.39
N VAL A 262 5.68 -0.55 -3.03
CA VAL A 262 5.44 0.21 -4.26
C VAL A 262 4.41 1.29 -3.96
N VAL A 263 4.54 2.43 -4.64
CA VAL A 263 3.57 3.51 -4.57
C VAL A 263 3.11 3.81 -6.00
N SER A 264 1.84 3.56 -6.28
CA SER A 264 1.27 3.76 -7.62
C SER A 264 0.17 4.83 -7.64
N GLY A 265 0.03 5.54 -8.76
CA GLY A 265 -0.99 6.57 -8.95
C GLY A 265 -2.32 6.04 -9.50
N LEU A 266 -2.78 4.88 -9.02
CA LEU A 266 -3.87 4.13 -9.65
C LEU A 266 -5.26 4.32 -9.01
N VAL A 267 -5.37 5.06 -7.90
CA VAL A 267 -6.63 5.18 -7.12
C VAL A 267 -7.83 5.63 -7.94
N ASN A 268 -7.60 6.53 -8.90
CA ASN A 268 -8.67 7.09 -9.73
C ASN A 268 -9.02 6.22 -10.94
N TYR A 269 -8.29 5.14 -11.20
CA TYR A 269 -8.37 4.36 -12.43
C TYR A 269 -8.74 2.90 -12.17
N ILE A 270 -8.12 2.27 -11.17
CA ILE A 270 -8.28 0.84 -10.90
C ILE A 270 -8.61 0.65 -9.41
N PRO A 271 -9.76 0.05 -9.07
CA PRO A 271 -10.14 -0.17 -7.67
C PRO A 271 -9.26 -1.27 -7.03
N ILE A 272 -9.11 -1.21 -5.70
CA ILE A 272 -8.23 -2.12 -4.93
C ILE A 272 -8.52 -3.58 -5.22
N GLU A 273 -9.79 -3.95 -5.34
CA GLU A 273 -10.27 -5.31 -5.54
C GLU A 273 -9.83 -5.89 -6.89
N GLN A 274 -9.54 -5.03 -7.87
CA GLN A 274 -9.02 -5.43 -9.16
C GLN A 274 -7.49 -5.54 -9.19
N LEU A 275 -6.78 -4.99 -8.19
CA LEU A 275 -5.33 -5.06 -8.08
C LEU A 275 -4.85 -6.09 -7.06
N ARG A 276 -5.60 -6.30 -5.97
CA ARG A 276 -5.23 -7.25 -4.92
C ARG A 276 -5.10 -8.66 -5.50
N ASP A 277 -4.04 -9.36 -5.11
CA ASP A 277 -3.67 -10.70 -5.57
C ASP A 277 -3.45 -10.84 -7.08
N LYS A 278 -3.39 -9.73 -7.84
CA LYS A 278 -3.07 -9.77 -9.26
C LYS A 278 -1.58 -9.90 -9.52
N LEU A 279 -1.28 -10.62 -10.60
CA LEU A 279 0.01 -10.57 -11.25
C LEU A 279 0.09 -9.32 -12.13
N VAL A 280 1.22 -8.63 -12.04
CA VAL A 280 1.53 -7.38 -12.74
C VAL A 280 2.96 -7.44 -13.26
N VAL A 281 3.31 -6.57 -14.20
CA VAL A 281 4.70 -6.34 -14.61
C VAL A 281 5.24 -5.12 -13.86
N ALA A 282 6.45 -5.22 -13.30
CA ALA A 282 7.08 -4.14 -12.55
C ALA A 282 8.51 -3.86 -13.01
N VAL A 283 8.89 -2.58 -13.00
CA VAL A 283 10.26 -2.10 -13.19
C VAL A 283 10.99 -2.11 -11.85
N CYS A 284 12.06 -2.89 -11.75
CA CYS A 284 12.68 -3.27 -10.47
C CYS A 284 14.05 -2.61 -10.20
N ASN A 285 14.67 -1.99 -11.21
CA ASN A 285 16.01 -1.41 -11.09
C ASN A 285 16.03 0.13 -11.19
N LEU A 286 14.88 0.80 -11.07
CA LEU A 286 14.85 2.25 -10.90
C LEU A 286 15.39 2.65 -9.53
N LYS A 287 16.01 3.83 -9.45
CA LYS A 287 16.38 4.40 -8.14
C LYS A 287 15.11 4.61 -7.31
N PRO A 288 15.05 4.12 -6.06
CA PRO A 288 13.87 4.31 -5.21
C PRO A 288 13.47 5.78 -5.08
N ALA A 289 12.18 6.05 -5.19
CA ALA A 289 11.60 7.40 -5.14
C ALA A 289 10.74 7.57 -3.89
N SER A 290 10.82 8.74 -3.24
CA SER A 290 9.91 9.07 -2.14
C SER A 290 8.71 9.83 -2.67
N MET A 291 7.52 9.30 -2.40
CA MET A 291 6.24 9.89 -2.78
C MET A 291 5.47 10.12 -1.49
N ARG A 292 5.32 11.40 -1.11
CA ARG A 292 4.55 11.82 0.07
C ARG A 292 4.98 11.11 1.37
N GLY A 293 6.28 10.88 1.53
CA GLY A 293 6.86 10.29 2.75
C GLY A 293 7.07 8.78 2.67
N VAL A 294 6.37 8.07 1.77
CA VAL A 294 6.57 6.64 1.54
C VAL A 294 7.60 6.44 0.42
N LYS A 295 8.51 5.48 0.60
CA LYS A 295 9.55 5.16 -0.39
C LYS A 295 9.07 4.00 -1.28
N SER A 296 8.95 4.25 -2.57
CA SER A 296 8.65 3.23 -3.59
C SER A 296 9.95 2.61 -4.11
N PHE A 297 10.00 1.28 -4.15
CA PHE A 297 11.17 0.49 -4.56
C PHE A 297 10.99 -0.23 -5.91
N ALA A 298 9.84 -0.05 -6.56
CA ALA A 298 9.59 -0.47 -7.92
C ALA A 298 8.52 0.44 -8.56
N MET A 299 8.20 0.22 -9.82
CA MET A 299 7.13 0.91 -10.53
C MET A 299 6.30 -0.11 -11.31
N LEU A 300 4.98 -0.10 -11.16
CA LEU A 300 4.09 -0.96 -11.93
C LEU A 300 4.01 -0.46 -13.37
N LEU A 301 4.17 -1.35 -14.35
CA LEU A 301 4.04 -1.03 -15.77
C LEU A 301 2.56 -1.07 -16.15
N CYS A 302 2.03 0.07 -16.60
CA CYS A 302 0.63 0.22 -16.96
C CYS A 302 0.47 0.75 -18.38
N ALA A 303 -0.61 0.34 -19.06
CA ALA A 303 -1.05 0.93 -20.31
C ALA A 303 -1.95 2.13 -20.02
N THR A 304 -1.60 3.29 -20.58
CA THR A 304 -2.46 4.49 -20.60
C THR A 304 -3.10 4.62 -21.98
N SER A 305 -4.41 4.80 -22.01
CA SER A 305 -5.18 4.94 -23.26
C SER A 305 -4.60 6.01 -24.20
N LYS A 306 -4.84 5.86 -25.51
CA LYS A 306 -4.49 6.86 -26.54
C LYS A 306 -5.13 8.22 -26.28
N GLU A 307 -6.28 8.22 -25.62
CA GLU A 307 -7.00 9.44 -25.21
C GLU A 307 -6.40 10.07 -23.94
N GLY A 308 -5.28 9.53 -23.44
CA GLY A 308 -4.63 9.94 -22.22
C GLY A 308 -5.27 9.31 -20.99
N LYS A 309 -5.00 9.91 -19.82
CA LYS A 309 -5.47 9.38 -18.54
C LYS A 309 -6.99 9.38 -18.40
N GLU A 310 -7.68 10.32 -19.06
CA GLU A 310 -9.14 10.38 -19.08
C GLU A 310 -9.76 9.15 -19.78
N GLY A 311 -9.04 8.57 -20.75
CA GLY A 311 -9.43 7.31 -21.40
C GLY A 311 -9.12 6.06 -20.57
N GLY A 312 -8.52 6.21 -19.38
CA GLY A 312 -8.25 5.15 -18.43
C GLY A 312 -6.80 4.64 -18.42
N ILE A 313 -6.51 3.84 -17.40
CA ILE A 313 -5.23 3.17 -17.16
C ILE A 313 -5.50 1.71 -16.79
N GLU A 314 -4.75 0.78 -17.38
CA GLU A 314 -4.83 -0.65 -17.09
C GLU A 314 -3.44 -1.21 -16.76
N THR A 315 -3.35 -2.19 -15.87
CA THR A 315 -2.07 -2.87 -15.61
C THR A 315 -1.71 -3.83 -16.73
N ILE A 316 -0.43 -3.96 -17.05
CA ILE A 316 0.05 -5.00 -17.97
C ILE A 316 -0.02 -6.36 -17.28
N GLN A 317 -0.73 -7.29 -17.91
CA GLN A 317 -0.95 -8.63 -17.41
C GLN A 317 0.12 -9.57 -17.99
N PRO A 318 0.88 -10.27 -17.13
CA PRO A 318 1.74 -11.34 -17.60
C PRO A 318 0.90 -12.55 -18.07
N PRO A 319 1.45 -13.42 -18.92
CA PRO A 319 0.76 -14.59 -19.43
C PRO A 319 0.40 -15.60 -18.32
N THR A 320 -0.59 -16.45 -18.59
CA THR A 320 -1.00 -17.52 -17.67
C THR A 320 0.16 -18.45 -17.34
N GLY A 321 0.33 -18.79 -16.06
CA GLY A 321 1.41 -19.64 -15.57
C GLY A 321 2.63 -18.89 -15.04
N SER A 322 2.72 -17.58 -15.29
CA SER A 322 3.75 -16.72 -14.70
C SER A 322 3.70 -16.72 -13.17
N GLN A 323 4.87 -16.60 -12.56
CA GLN A 323 5.07 -16.56 -11.11
C GLN A 323 5.79 -15.27 -10.68
N PRO A 324 5.63 -14.83 -9.42
CA PRO A 324 6.44 -13.75 -8.85
C PRO A 324 7.94 -13.98 -9.09
N GLY A 325 8.61 -12.95 -9.60
CA GLY A 325 10.04 -12.98 -9.93
C GLY A 325 10.39 -13.53 -11.31
N ASP A 326 9.42 -14.05 -12.08
CA ASP A 326 9.68 -14.39 -13.48
C ASP A 326 10.23 -13.18 -14.24
N ARG A 327 11.32 -13.41 -14.97
CA ARG A 327 11.94 -12.38 -15.80
C ARG A 327 11.03 -12.04 -16.97
N VAL A 328 10.80 -10.73 -17.14
CA VAL A 328 10.13 -10.15 -18.29
C VAL A 328 11.20 -9.51 -19.18
N TYR A 329 11.15 -9.78 -20.47
CA TYR A 329 12.18 -9.34 -21.42
C TYR A 329 11.55 -8.98 -22.77
N PHE A 330 12.35 -8.31 -23.60
CA PHE A 330 11.98 -7.93 -24.95
C PHE A 330 12.39 -9.04 -25.92
N GLU A 331 11.52 -9.40 -26.85
CA GLU A 331 11.77 -10.39 -27.89
C GLU A 331 12.98 -10.01 -28.76
N GLY A 332 13.81 -10.99 -29.14
CA GLY A 332 14.99 -10.81 -29.99
C GLY A 332 16.31 -11.17 -29.30
N GLU A 333 17.19 -11.88 -29.99
CA GLU A 333 18.40 -12.53 -29.44
C GLU A 333 19.28 -11.59 -28.60
N GLN A 334 19.35 -10.32 -29.00
CA GLN A 334 20.09 -9.24 -28.35
C GLN A 334 19.55 -8.81 -26.98
N TYR A 335 18.28 -9.10 -26.67
CA TYR A 335 17.60 -8.68 -25.44
C TYR A 335 17.22 -9.87 -24.55
N GLU A 336 16.84 -11.00 -25.14
CA GLU A 336 16.38 -12.17 -24.39
C GLU A 336 17.42 -12.70 -23.41
N ASN A 337 18.70 -12.71 -23.80
CA ASN A 337 19.78 -13.24 -22.95
C ASN A 337 20.57 -12.16 -22.21
N ALA A 338 20.19 -10.89 -22.35
CA ALA A 338 20.92 -9.78 -21.76
C ALA A 338 20.57 -9.58 -20.27
N THR A 339 21.58 -9.41 -19.44
CA THR A 339 21.39 -9.13 -18.01
C THR A 339 21.06 -7.65 -17.80
N PRO A 340 19.95 -7.31 -17.12
CA PRO A 340 19.65 -5.93 -16.76
C PRO A 340 20.71 -5.30 -15.86
N LEU A 341 20.76 -3.97 -15.85
CA LEU A 341 21.61 -3.25 -14.91
C LEU A 341 21.08 -3.45 -13.48
N SER A 342 21.99 -3.54 -12.51
CA SER A 342 21.60 -3.69 -11.10
C SER A 342 20.79 -2.49 -10.58
N GLN A 343 21.09 -1.28 -11.06
CA GLN A 343 20.30 -0.08 -10.82
C GLN A 343 20.54 0.94 -11.94
N LEU A 344 19.47 1.52 -12.48
CA LEU A 344 19.52 2.58 -13.48
C LEU A 344 20.05 3.88 -12.85
N ASN A 345 20.95 4.56 -13.58
CA ASN A 345 21.45 5.87 -13.20
C ASN A 345 20.50 6.97 -13.72
N PRO A 346 19.84 7.76 -12.84
CA PRO A 346 18.91 8.81 -13.29
C PRO A 346 19.55 9.87 -14.19
N LYS A 347 20.88 10.07 -14.11
CA LYS A 347 21.59 11.02 -14.97
C LYS A 347 21.67 10.57 -16.43
N LYS A 348 21.62 9.26 -16.68
CA LYS A 348 21.67 8.68 -18.02
C LYS A 348 20.31 8.61 -18.70
N LYS A 349 19.21 8.83 -17.95
CA LYS A 349 17.83 8.86 -18.46
C LYS A 349 17.48 7.66 -19.36
N ILE A 350 17.98 6.47 -19.00
CA ILE A 350 17.85 5.25 -19.80
C ILE A 350 16.36 4.92 -20.00
N PHE A 351 15.60 4.85 -18.90
CA PHE A 351 14.17 4.56 -18.96
C PHE A 351 13.42 5.60 -19.79
N GLU A 352 13.68 6.90 -19.58
CA GLU A 352 13.04 8.00 -20.30
C GLU A 352 13.39 8.04 -21.79
N THR A 353 14.53 7.46 -22.18
CA THR A 353 14.93 7.33 -23.59
C THR A 353 14.22 6.15 -24.26
N ILE A 354 13.99 5.07 -23.53
CA ILE A 354 13.37 3.84 -24.04
C ILE A 354 11.84 3.87 -23.99
N GLN A 355 11.26 4.45 -22.93
CA GLN A 355 9.83 4.46 -22.63
C GLN A 355 8.94 5.01 -23.76
N PRO A 356 9.33 6.01 -24.58
CA PRO A 356 8.53 6.45 -25.72
C PRO A 356 8.24 5.36 -26.76
N GLY A 357 9.06 4.29 -26.79
CA GLY A 357 8.81 3.12 -27.63
C GLY A 357 7.86 2.09 -27.02
N PHE A 358 7.52 2.19 -25.73
CA PHE A 358 6.63 1.23 -25.09
C PHE A 358 5.17 1.46 -25.49
N ILE A 359 4.56 0.45 -26.09
CA ILE A 359 3.22 0.53 -26.64
C ILE A 359 2.47 -0.80 -26.52
N THR A 360 1.14 -0.79 -26.62
CA THR A 360 0.36 -2.00 -26.92
C THR A 360 0.11 -2.13 -28.43
N LEU A 361 0.20 -3.33 -28.98
CA LEU A 361 -0.08 -3.59 -30.40
C LEU A 361 -1.59 -3.70 -30.66
N GLU A 362 -1.99 -3.88 -31.92
CA GLU A 362 -3.39 -4.17 -32.29
C GLU A 362 -3.93 -5.45 -31.65
N SER A 363 -3.04 -6.41 -31.39
CA SER A 363 -3.31 -7.64 -30.64
C SER A 363 -3.46 -7.44 -29.12
N ARG A 364 -3.28 -6.20 -28.61
CA ARG A 364 -3.14 -5.82 -27.19
C ARG A 364 -1.86 -6.31 -26.51
N GLU A 365 -0.94 -6.91 -27.27
CA GLU A 365 0.38 -7.32 -26.78
C GLU A 365 1.21 -6.10 -26.40
N ALA A 366 1.80 -6.11 -25.21
CA ALA A 366 2.76 -5.12 -24.78
C ALA A 366 4.06 -5.30 -25.59
N ALA A 367 4.60 -4.20 -26.11
CA ALA A 367 5.79 -4.22 -26.95
C ALA A 367 6.63 -2.96 -26.75
N TRP A 368 7.87 -3.03 -27.20
CA TRP A 368 8.71 -1.87 -27.46
C TRP A 368 8.99 -1.77 -28.95
N ILE A 369 8.69 -0.61 -29.53
CA ILE A 369 9.06 -0.27 -30.90
C ILE A 369 10.35 0.52 -30.84
N ASN A 370 11.40 0.00 -31.48
CA ASN A 370 12.67 0.71 -31.58
C ASN A 370 12.46 2.01 -32.37
N PRO A 371 12.70 3.20 -31.78
CA PRO A 371 12.45 4.47 -32.47
C PRO A 371 13.27 4.64 -33.76
N ALA A 372 14.47 4.06 -33.82
CA ALA A 372 15.41 4.17 -34.93
C ALA A 372 15.12 3.16 -36.05
N THR A 373 14.93 1.88 -35.71
CA THR A 373 14.75 0.82 -36.72
C THR A 373 13.30 0.52 -37.05
N LYS A 374 12.35 0.92 -36.19
CA LYS A 374 10.92 0.56 -36.24
C LYS A 374 10.63 -0.91 -35.98
N ASP A 375 11.63 -1.68 -35.55
CA ASP A 375 11.43 -3.07 -35.17
C ASP A 375 10.55 -3.18 -33.92
N VAL A 376 9.66 -4.18 -33.94
CA VAL A 376 8.73 -4.46 -32.85
C VAL A 376 9.29 -5.60 -32.01
N HIS A 377 9.48 -5.35 -30.72
CA HIS A 377 9.95 -6.33 -29.76
C HIS A 377 8.88 -6.54 -28.69
N LYS A 378 8.21 -7.70 -28.71
CA LYS A 378 7.17 -8.01 -27.73
C LYS A 378 7.75 -8.14 -26.33
N ILE A 379 7.05 -7.62 -25.34
CA ILE A 379 7.36 -7.79 -23.92
C ILE A 379 6.79 -9.13 -23.48
N ARG A 380 7.65 -10.06 -23.07
CA ARG A 380 7.26 -11.45 -22.84
C ARG A 380 7.99 -12.07 -21.65
N THR A 381 7.46 -13.19 -21.18
CA THR A 381 8.12 -14.11 -20.24
C THR A 381 8.38 -15.44 -20.94
N LYS A 382 8.99 -16.39 -20.22
CA LYS A 382 9.12 -17.79 -20.66
C LYS A 382 7.77 -18.46 -20.95
N HIS A 383 6.66 -17.92 -20.41
CA HIS A 383 5.32 -18.48 -20.54
C HIS A 383 4.50 -17.88 -21.69
N GLY A 384 4.94 -16.77 -22.29
CA GLY A 384 4.20 -16.09 -23.35
C GLY A 384 4.33 -14.57 -23.31
N VAL A 385 3.50 -13.88 -24.08
CA VAL A 385 3.53 -12.43 -24.25
C VAL A 385 2.67 -11.74 -23.18
N CYS A 386 3.13 -10.60 -22.67
CA CYS A 386 2.37 -9.76 -21.75
C CYS A 386 1.33 -8.93 -22.52
N LEU A 387 0.15 -8.74 -21.94
CA LEU A 387 -1.00 -8.15 -22.63
C LEU A 387 -1.60 -7.01 -21.81
N ALA A 388 -2.14 -5.99 -22.48
CA ALA A 388 -3.12 -5.11 -21.88
C ALA A 388 -4.53 -5.75 -21.95
N PRO A 389 -5.40 -5.54 -20.95
CA PRO A 389 -6.76 -6.08 -20.96
C PRO A 389 -7.58 -5.64 -22.18
N THR A 390 -7.64 -4.33 -22.45
CA THR A 390 -8.48 -3.78 -23.52
C THR A 390 -7.75 -2.80 -24.42
N PHE A 391 -6.70 -2.12 -23.95
CA PHE A 391 -6.12 -1.01 -24.69
C PHE A 391 -5.23 -1.42 -25.88
N ILE A 392 -5.48 -0.78 -27.03
CA ILE A 392 -4.74 -0.94 -28.29
C ILE A 392 -3.99 0.36 -28.63
N GLY A 393 -2.70 0.24 -28.95
CA GLY A 393 -1.80 1.38 -29.21
C GLY A 393 -1.68 2.35 -28.03
N ALA A 394 -1.91 1.87 -26.81
CA ALA A 394 -1.70 2.62 -25.59
C ALA A 394 -0.22 2.80 -25.29
N SER A 395 0.14 3.93 -24.70
CA SER A 395 1.49 4.18 -24.16
C SER A 395 1.70 3.37 -22.89
N LEU A 396 2.86 2.74 -22.70
CA LEU A 396 3.17 2.09 -21.41
C LEU A 396 4.07 2.98 -20.55
N SER A 397 3.73 3.09 -19.26
CA SER A 397 4.45 3.90 -18.29
C SER A 397 4.49 3.27 -16.91
#